data_AF-A0A5Q4EL32-F1
#
_entry.id   AF-A0A5Q4EL32-F1
#
_cell.length_a   1.000
_cell.length_b   1.000
_cell.length_c   1.000
_cell.angle_alpha   90.00
_cell.angle_beta   90.00
_cell.angle_gamma   90.00
#
_symmetry.space_group_name_H-M   'P 1'
#
loop_
_entity.id
_entity.type
_entity.pdbx_description
1 polymer ?
#
loop_
_entity_poly.entity_id
_entity_poly.type
_entity_poly.pdbx_seq_one_letter_code
_entity_poly.pdbx_strand_id
1 'polypeptide(L)'
;MQMCRKPVRLHPWSMCIALAAALLFVSGAARAGGQVVWNFDIETSGEDVFWMSPDAADPDAGVYEFEYEITLIEVDVRWSGIPFTNIDVTDEVPEEDRVGAGAVDGPAPVVLFDEMLLFPEPPEPTGIAGDLKIEIDSAGFGIVSFTDVTLGTIMVDLGSFFGVQPVTLERVRVVGVVVVDSIDACIGDITGNGAVGSSDLGVLLGAWGSNDPAADINGDGVVNSQDLAILLGSWGPCQ
;
A
#
# COMPACT_ATOMS: atom_id res chain seq x y z
N MET A 1 -8.23 31.91 -20.84
CA MET A 1 -9.52 32.34 -20.24
C MET A 1 -10.32 31.07 -20.01
N GLN A 2 -10.40 30.64 -18.74
CA GLN A 2 -11.21 29.55 -18.17
C GLN A 2 -11.23 28.19 -18.89
N MET A 3 -10.32 27.31 -18.45
CA MET A 3 -10.50 25.86 -18.49
C MET A 3 -11.86 25.50 -17.87
N CYS A 4 -12.68 24.78 -18.61
CA CYS A 4 -13.93 24.25 -18.11
C CYS A 4 -13.62 23.04 -17.22
N ARG A 5 -13.37 23.30 -15.93
CA ARG A 5 -13.45 22.29 -14.87
C ARG A 5 -14.83 21.65 -14.95
N LYS A 6 -14.91 20.39 -15.34
CA LYS A 6 -16.01 19.53 -14.90
C LYS A 6 -15.56 18.86 -13.60
N PRO A 7 -16.40 18.90 -12.54
CA PRO A 7 -16.07 18.24 -11.28
C PRO A 7 -16.19 16.73 -11.50
N VAL A 8 -15.11 15.99 -11.22
CA VAL A 8 -15.20 14.57 -10.93
C VAL A 8 -16.10 14.45 -9.70
N ARG A 9 -17.29 13.86 -9.86
CA ARG A 9 -18.18 13.58 -8.72
C ARG A 9 -17.76 12.22 -8.16
N LEU A 10 -17.04 12.33 -7.05
CA LEU A 10 -16.76 11.34 -6.01
C LEU A 10 -17.78 10.20 -5.93
N HIS A 11 -17.27 8.96 -5.98
CA HIS A 11 -18.01 7.78 -5.54
C HIS A 11 -18.24 7.82 -4.01
N PRO A 12 -19.32 7.24 -3.47
CA PRO A 12 -19.89 7.63 -2.18
C PRO A 12 -19.18 7.10 -0.93
N TRP A 13 -17.95 6.60 -1.04
CA TRP A 13 -17.26 5.91 0.07
C TRP A 13 -16.12 6.73 0.69
N SER A 14 -15.95 7.99 0.28
CA SER A 14 -15.06 8.95 0.96
C SER A 14 -15.66 9.42 2.30
N MET A 15 -15.59 8.57 3.32
CA MET A 15 -15.44 9.06 4.68
C MET A 15 -13.96 9.33 4.93
N CYS A 16 -13.64 10.62 4.81
CA CYS A 16 -12.47 11.34 5.31
C CYS A 16 -11.44 10.55 6.12
N ILE A 17 -10.29 10.27 5.52
CA ILE A 17 -9.01 10.77 6.05
C ILE A 17 -8.27 11.39 4.87
N ALA A 18 -8.43 12.70 4.68
CA ALA A 18 -7.48 13.47 3.89
C ALA A 18 -6.27 13.71 4.79
N LEU A 19 -5.19 12.97 4.56
CA LEU A 19 -3.87 13.34 5.07
C LEU A 19 -2.98 13.60 3.88
N ALA A 20 -2.76 14.90 3.62
CA ALA A 20 -1.66 15.35 2.79
C ALA A 20 -0.36 14.90 3.45
N ALA A 21 0.27 13.86 2.93
CA ALA A 21 1.62 13.49 3.30
C ALA A 21 2.60 14.27 2.42
N ALA A 22 2.80 15.54 2.77
CA ALA A 22 4.13 16.11 2.57
C ALA A 22 5.09 15.19 3.32
N LEU A 23 6.08 14.60 2.62
CA LEU A 23 7.20 13.85 3.19
C LEU A 23 7.84 14.64 4.35
N LEU A 24 7.28 14.44 5.53
CA LEU A 24 7.79 14.87 6.82
C LEU A 24 7.84 13.60 7.64
N PHE A 25 9.05 13.05 7.75
CA PHE A 25 9.37 12.03 8.74
C PHE A 25 8.97 12.54 10.13
N VAL A 26 7.81 12.11 10.61
CA VAL A 26 7.47 12.22 12.03
C VAL A 26 7.87 10.90 12.67
N SER A 27 9.05 10.91 13.27
CA SER A 27 9.44 9.99 14.33
C SER A 27 8.41 10.07 15.46
N GLY A 28 7.85 8.94 15.91
CA GLY A 28 6.80 9.01 16.93
C GLY A 28 6.14 7.75 17.49
N ALA A 29 6.73 6.55 17.40
CA ALA A 29 6.50 5.46 18.35
C ALA A 29 7.64 4.45 18.16
N ALA A 30 8.17 3.87 19.24
CA ALA A 30 9.05 2.71 19.12
C ALA A 30 8.24 1.59 18.48
N ARG A 31 8.46 1.34 17.18
CA ARG A 31 7.83 0.25 16.44
C ARG A 31 8.75 -0.95 16.49
N ALA A 32 8.20 -2.08 16.92
CA ALA A 32 8.93 -3.31 17.18
C ALA A 32 9.32 -4.05 15.90
N GLY A 33 8.67 -3.79 14.76
CA GLY A 33 8.98 -4.45 13.49
C GLY A 33 9.71 -3.57 12.47
N GLY A 34 10.20 -4.22 11.42
CA GLY A 34 11.02 -3.60 10.38
C GLY A 34 10.18 -2.89 9.32
N GLN A 35 10.54 -1.63 9.03
CA GLN A 35 10.03 -0.90 7.86
C GLN A 35 10.84 -1.27 6.61
N VAL A 36 10.15 -1.56 5.51
CA VAL A 36 10.73 -1.73 4.18
C VAL A 36 10.15 -0.72 3.19
N VAL A 37 10.94 -0.38 2.18
CA VAL A 37 10.56 0.57 1.12
C VAL A 37 10.83 -0.08 -0.24
N TRP A 38 9.78 -0.21 -1.03
CA TRP A 38 9.78 -0.90 -2.32
C TRP A 38 9.54 0.11 -3.44
N ASN A 39 10.51 0.26 -4.34
CA ASN A 39 10.38 1.11 -5.51
C ASN A 39 10.08 0.22 -6.73
N PHE A 40 8.83 0.21 -7.17
CA PHE A 40 8.40 -0.60 -8.30
C PHE A 40 8.40 0.18 -9.60
N ASP A 41 8.65 -0.53 -10.69
CA ASP A 41 8.65 -0.02 -12.05
C ASP A 41 8.10 -1.13 -12.94
N ILE A 42 6.85 -0.95 -13.38
CA ILE A 42 6.15 -1.91 -14.25
C ILE A 42 5.77 -1.22 -15.55
N GLU A 43 5.88 -1.95 -16.66
CA GLU A 43 5.39 -1.48 -17.95
C GLU A 43 4.75 -2.60 -18.74
N THR A 44 3.67 -2.31 -19.46
CA THR A 44 2.95 -3.30 -20.25
C THR A 44 2.37 -2.69 -21.53
N SER A 45 2.30 -3.52 -22.57
CA SER A 45 1.58 -3.26 -23.83
C SER A 45 0.30 -4.08 -23.96
N GLY A 46 -0.24 -4.56 -22.84
CA GLY A 46 -1.44 -5.42 -22.77
C GLY A 46 -1.17 -6.86 -22.31
N GLU A 47 0.05 -7.17 -21.87
CA GLU A 47 0.39 -8.45 -21.26
C GLU A 47 0.39 -8.33 -19.73
N ASP A 48 0.21 -9.44 -19.02
CA ASP A 48 0.33 -9.47 -17.57
C ASP A 48 1.77 -9.18 -17.14
N VAL A 49 1.91 -8.34 -16.12
CA VAL A 49 3.23 -7.95 -15.59
C VAL A 49 3.28 -8.09 -14.08
N PHE A 50 4.45 -8.52 -13.60
CA PHE A 50 4.72 -8.81 -12.21
C PHE A 50 6.07 -8.20 -11.84
N TRP A 51 6.10 -7.51 -10.71
CA TRP A 51 7.31 -6.99 -10.09
C TRP A 51 7.40 -7.55 -8.67
N MET A 52 8.60 -7.95 -8.26
CA MET A 52 8.87 -8.50 -6.94
C MET A 52 9.88 -7.61 -6.23
N SER A 53 9.67 -7.37 -4.94
CA SER A 53 10.54 -6.55 -4.13
C SER A 53 11.95 -7.15 -3.99
N PRO A 54 13.00 -6.31 -3.84
CA PRO A 54 14.36 -6.80 -3.63
C PRO A 54 14.58 -7.37 -2.23
N ASP A 55 13.84 -6.86 -1.24
CA ASP A 55 13.94 -7.21 0.17
C ASP A 55 12.55 -7.54 0.72
N ALA A 56 12.50 -8.44 1.72
CA ALA A 56 11.27 -8.90 2.35
C ALA A 56 10.91 -8.05 3.58
N ALA A 57 9.61 -7.81 3.78
CA ALA A 57 9.05 -7.44 5.08
C ALA A 57 9.12 -8.65 6.03
N ASP A 58 8.85 -8.47 7.32
CA ASP A 58 8.76 -9.60 8.24
C ASP A 58 7.55 -10.46 7.85
N PRO A 59 7.72 -11.73 7.41
CA PRO A 59 6.60 -12.58 7.00
C PRO A 59 5.70 -13.02 8.16
N ASP A 60 6.21 -12.97 9.40
CA ASP A 60 5.47 -13.43 10.57
C ASP A 60 4.65 -12.31 11.20
N ALA A 61 4.80 -11.06 10.72
CA ALA A 61 4.21 -9.85 11.29
C ALA A 61 2.72 -9.96 11.61
N GLY A 62 2.34 -9.55 12.82
CA GLY A 62 0.93 -9.54 13.25
C GLY A 62 0.03 -8.59 12.44
N VAL A 63 0.55 -7.44 12.02
CA VAL A 63 -0.14 -6.43 11.20
C VAL A 63 0.84 -5.79 10.23
N TYR A 64 0.40 -5.51 9.01
CA TYR A 64 1.12 -4.69 8.04
C TYR A 64 0.41 -3.36 7.86
N GLU A 65 1.04 -2.25 8.28
CA GLU A 65 0.64 -0.91 7.86
C GLU A 65 1.37 -0.58 6.56
N PHE A 66 0.68 -0.03 5.57
CA PHE A 66 1.30 0.32 4.29
C PHE A 66 0.83 1.67 3.77
N GLU A 67 1.70 2.30 3.00
CA GLU A 67 1.44 3.50 2.22
C GLU A 67 2.00 3.28 0.81
N TYR A 68 1.31 3.76 -0.22
CA TYR A 68 1.83 3.75 -1.58
C TYR A 68 1.65 5.10 -2.27
N GLU A 69 2.56 5.39 -3.20
CA GLU A 69 2.50 6.56 -4.08
C GLU A 69 2.94 6.20 -5.49
N ILE A 70 2.11 6.54 -6.48
CA ILE A 70 2.46 6.51 -7.90
C ILE A 70 3.15 7.83 -8.26
N THR A 71 4.45 7.72 -8.55
CA THR A 71 5.34 8.84 -8.81
C THR A 71 5.47 9.18 -10.30
N LEU A 72 5.18 8.22 -11.18
CA LEU A 72 5.22 8.43 -12.63
C LEU A 72 4.22 7.52 -13.34
N ILE A 73 3.47 8.09 -14.27
CA ILE A 73 2.67 7.39 -15.26
C ILE A 73 3.09 7.87 -16.64
N GLU A 74 3.74 6.99 -17.40
CA GLU A 74 4.12 7.24 -18.79
C GLU A 74 3.28 6.38 -19.73
N VAL A 75 2.83 6.97 -20.83
CA VAL A 75 2.11 6.25 -21.89
C VAL A 75 2.78 6.41 -23.24
N ASP A 76 2.69 5.36 -24.03
CA ASP A 76 2.92 5.44 -25.47
C ASP A 76 1.58 5.36 -26.18
N VAL A 77 1.39 6.24 -27.15
CA VAL A 77 0.16 6.34 -27.91
C VAL A 77 0.40 6.37 -29.41
N ARG A 78 -0.59 5.94 -30.17
CA ARG A 78 -0.65 6.12 -31.62
C ARG A 78 -1.81 7.04 -31.98
N TRP A 79 -1.48 8.09 -32.73
CA TRP A 79 -2.46 8.98 -33.33
C TRP A 79 -2.25 9.07 -34.83
N SER A 80 -3.29 8.74 -35.61
CA SER A 80 -3.24 8.75 -37.08
C SER A 80 -2.05 7.98 -37.69
N GLY A 81 -1.66 6.87 -37.08
CA GLY A 81 -0.53 6.03 -37.52
C GLY A 81 0.85 6.48 -37.01
N ILE A 82 0.94 7.65 -36.36
CA ILE A 82 2.18 8.20 -35.83
C ILE A 82 2.31 7.79 -34.35
N PRO A 83 3.42 7.14 -33.95
CA PRO A 83 3.67 6.83 -32.55
C PRO A 83 4.21 8.04 -31.80
N PHE A 84 3.78 8.19 -30.56
CA PHE A 84 4.28 9.14 -29.58
C PHE A 84 4.62 8.35 -28.32
N THR A 85 5.83 8.49 -27.82
CA THR A 85 6.36 7.63 -26.75
C THR A 85 6.77 8.47 -25.55
N ASN A 86 6.74 7.86 -24.36
CA ASN A 86 7.16 8.45 -23.10
C ASN A 86 6.42 9.76 -22.79
N ILE A 87 5.10 9.76 -22.98
CA ILE A 87 4.26 10.88 -22.59
C ILE A 87 3.97 10.73 -21.10
N ASP A 88 4.49 11.66 -20.30
CA ASP A 88 4.16 11.78 -18.89
C ASP A 88 2.73 12.33 -18.73
N VAL A 89 1.87 11.56 -18.08
CA VAL A 89 0.46 11.90 -17.78
C VAL A 89 0.20 11.91 -16.27
N THR A 90 1.26 11.92 -15.46
CA THR A 90 1.20 11.83 -14.00
C THR A 90 0.35 12.94 -13.37
N ASP A 91 0.44 14.15 -13.91
CA ASP A 91 -0.30 15.32 -13.44
C ASP A 91 -1.76 15.37 -13.94
N GLU A 92 -2.12 14.51 -14.90
CA GLU A 92 -3.51 14.38 -15.39
C GLU A 92 -4.35 13.46 -14.50
N VAL A 93 -3.70 12.61 -13.69
CA VAL A 93 -4.35 11.73 -12.72
C VAL A 93 -4.43 12.45 -11.36
N PRO A 94 -5.63 12.54 -10.74
CA PRO A 94 -5.78 13.16 -9.43
C PRO A 94 -4.85 12.55 -8.39
N GLU A 95 -4.36 13.37 -7.47
CA GLU A 95 -3.44 12.93 -6.42
C GLU A 95 -4.09 11.86 -5.53
N GLU A 96 -5.38 11.99 -5.24
CA GLU A 96 -6.15 11.01 -4.46
C GLU A 96 -6.21 9.60 -5.09
N ASP A 97 -6.03 9.49 -6.41
CA ASP A 97 -5.99 8.21 -7.13
C ASP A 97 -4.56 7.66 -7.24
N ARG A 98 -3.55 8.47 -6.87
CA ARG A 98 -2.13 8.13 -6.96
C ARG A 98 -1.53 7.77 -5.61
N VAL A 99 -2.20 8.07 -4.51
CA VAL A 99 -1.72 7.77 -3.16
C VAL A 99 -2.75 6.95 -2.40
N GLY A 100 -2.28 6.09 -1.51
CA GLY A 100 -3.16 5.35 -0.63
C GLY A 100 -2.42 4.81 0.59
N ALA A 101 -3.18 4.44 1.61
CA ALA A 101 -2.66 3.87 2.84
C ALA A 101 -3.68 2.90 3.44
N GLY A 102 -3.20 1.94 4.19
CA GLY A 102 -4.06 0.95 4.85
C GLY A 102 -3.32 0.13 5.90
N ALA A 103 -4.07 -0.75 6.55
CA ALA A 103 -3.52 -1.75 7.46
C ALA A 103 -4.23 -3.08 7.20
N VAL A 104 -3.46 -4.17 7.20
CA VAL A 104 -3.99 -5.53 7.05
C VAL A 104 -3.44 -6.44 8.13
N ASP A 105 -4.28 -7.34 8.63
CA ASP A 105 -3.87 -8.36 9.59
C ASP A 105 -2.98 -9.39 8.90
N GLY A 106 -1.83 -9.70 9.51
CA GLY A 106 -0.97 -10.80 9.10
C GLY A 106 -1.35 -12.13 9.75
N PRO A 107 -0.45 -13.13 9.73
CA PRO A 107 0.86 -13.13 9.06
C PRO A 107 0.72 -13.19 7.53
N ALA A 108 1.83 -13.03 6.81
CA ALA A 108 1.84 -13.22 5.36
C ALA A 108 1.45 -14.67 4.96
N PRO A 109 0.85 -14.90 3.77
CA PRO A 109 0.61 -13.95 2.69
C PRO A 109 -0.61 -13.05 2.94
N VAL A 110 -0.50 -11.78 2.53
CA VAL A 110 -1.57 -10.79 2.65
C VAL A 110 -1.72 -9.98 1.37
N VAL A 111 -2.92 -9.51 1.08
CA VAL A 111 -3.19 -8.60 -0.03
C VAL A 111 -3.33 -7.19 0.54
N LEU A 112 -2.44 -6.28 0.14
CA LEU A 112 -2.44 -4.89 0.61
C LEU A 112 -3.45 -4.06 -0.19
N PHE A 113 -3.46 -4.27 -1.51
CA PHE A 113 -4.28 -3.52 -2.45
C PHE A 113 -4.71 -4.45 -3.58
N ASP A 114 -5.97 -4.36 -4.00
CA ASP A 114 -6.56 -5.18 -5.06
C ASP A 114 -7.73 -4.39 -5.65
N GLU A 115 -7.49 -3.76 -6.80
CA GLU A 115 -8.49 -2.94 -7.47
C GLU A 115 -8.48 -3.14 -8.98
N MET A 116 -9.68 -3.18 -9.54
CA MET A 116 -9.89 -3.18 -10.98
C MET A 116 -9.78 -1.74 -11.51
N LEU A 117 -8.69 -1.45 -12.20
CA LEU A 117 -8.52 -0.22 -12.94
C LEU A 117 -9.42 -0.24 -14.17
N LEU A 118 -10.20 0.83 -14.34
CA LEU A 118 -11.06 1.03 -15.51
C LEU A 118 -11.14 2.52 -15.84
N PHE A 119 -10.42 2.95 -16.89
CA PHE A 119 -10.36 4.36 -17.27
C PHE A 119 -10.36 4.60 -18.79
N PRO A 120 -11.17 5.57 -19.29
CA PRO A 120 -12.27 6.21 -18.60
C PRO A 120 -13.40 5.20 -18.31
N GLU A 121 -14.24 5.52 -17.32
CA GLU A 121 -15.43 4.73 -17.00
C GLU A 121 -16.49 4.80 -18.12
N PRO A 122 -17.27 3.73 -18.33
CA PRO A 122 -18.41 3.75 -19.25
C PRO A 122 -19.38 4.91 -18.95
N PRO A 123 -19.92 5.60 -19.98
CA PRO A 123 -20.09 5.15 -21.36
C PRO A 123 -18.96 5.55 -22.33
N GLU A 124 -17.90 6.21 -21.85
CA GLU A 124 -16.75 6.55 -22.70
C GLU A 124 -15.97 5.27 -23.06
N PRO A 125 -15.33 5.21 -24.24
CA PRO A 125 -14.53 4.04 -24.59
C PRO A 125 -13.34 3.93 -23.64
N THR A 126 -13.23 2.79 -22.98
CA THR A 126 -12.14 2.50 -22.04
C THR A 126 -10.80 2.51 -22.77
N GLY A 127 -9.86 3.26 -22.22
CA GLY A 127 -8.49 3.39 -22.68
C GLY A 127 -7.56 2.40 -22.02
N ILE A 128 -7.77 2.14 -20.74
CA ILE A 128 -7.03 1.18 -19.95
C ILE A 128 -7.99 0.45 -19.02
N ALA A 129 -7.88 -0.87 -18.98
CA ALA A 129 -8.49 -1.72 -17.97
C ALA A 129 -7.49 -2.76 -17.50
N GLY A 130 -7.65 -3.24 -16.27
CA GLY A 130 -6.90 -4.38 -15.74
C GLY A 130 -6.99 -4.44 -14.23
N ASP A 131 -6.47 -5.52 -13.67
CA ASP A 131 -6.45 -5.79 -12.23
C ASP A 131 -5.09 -5.39 -11.66
N LEU A 132 -5.06 -4.33 -10.84
CA LEU A 132 -3.85 -3.89 -10.15
C LEU A 132 -3.88 -4.42 -8.72
N LYS A 133 -2.88 -5.23 -8.39
CA LYS A 133 -2.79 -5.89 -7.09
C LYS A 133 -1.40 -5.72 -6.49
N ILE A 134 -1.36 -5.40 -5.21
CA ILE A 134 -0.16 -5.36 -4.37
C ILE A 134 -0.36 -6.35 -3.23
N GLU A 135 0.55 -7.30 -3.09
CA GLU A 135 0.50 -8.33 -2.06
C GLU A 135 1.86 -8.56 -1.43
N ILE A 136 1.87 -9.21 -0.27
CA ILE A 136 3.07 -9.75 0.39
C ILE A 136 2.94 -11.26 0.33
N ASP A 137 3.95 -11.94 -0.23
CA ASP A 137 3.97 -13.39 -0.31
C ASP A 137 4.32 -14.06 1.04
N SER A 138 4.24 -15.38 1.10
CA SER A 138 4.53 -16.14 2.33
C SER A 138 5.98 -16.02 2.83
N ALA A 139 6.89 -15.46 2.02
CA ALA A 139 8.27 -15.23 2.40
C ALA A 139 8.54 -13.74 2.75
N GLY A 140 7.50 -12.89 2.72
CA GLY A 140 7.58 -11.47 3.05
C GLY A 140 7.91 -10.57 1.85
N PHE A 141 8.07 -11.11 0.64
CA PHE A 141 8.37 -10.30 -0.54
C PHE A 141 7.10 -9.65 -1.08
N GLY A 142 7.20 -8.35 -1.35
CA GLY A 142 6.15 -7.59 -2.01
C GLY A 142 6.04 -7.97 -3.47
N ILE A 143 4.82 -8.16 -3.95
CA ILE A 143 4.52 -8.39 -5.36
C ILE A 143 3.55 -7.31 -5.82
N VAL A 144 3.94 -6.58 -6.86
CA VAL A 144 3.04 -5.68 -7.61
C VAL A 144 2.73 -6.36 -8.92
N SER A 145 1.45 -6.58 -9.20
CA SER A 145 0.99 -7.21 -10.42
C SER A 145 -0.07 -6.37 -11.10
N PHE A 146 -0.01 -6.31 -12.44
CA PHE A 146 -1.04 -5.72 -13.26
C PHE A 146 -1.44 -6.75 -14.32
N THR A 147 -2.65 -7.29 -14.18
CA THR A 147 -3.13 -8.45 -14.95
C THR A 147 -4.43 -8.14 -15.68
N ASP A 148 -4.83 -9.01 -16.63
CA ASP A 148 -6.03 -8.81 -17.47
C ASP A 148 -6.01 -7.46 -18.20
N VAL A 149 -4.82 -7.02 -18.59
CA VAL A 149 -4.59 -5.66 -19.09
C VAL A 149 -5.18 -5.49 -20.49
N THR A 150 -6.07 -4.53 -20.64
CA THR A 150 -6.63 -4.11 -21.93
C THR A 150 -6.28 -2.66 -22.22
N LEU A 151 -5.57 -2.43 -23.32
CA LEU A 151 -5.30 -1.09 -23.84
C LEU A 151 -6.22 -0.79 -25.03
N GLY A 152 -6.88 0.36 -24.97
CA GLY A 152 -7.95 0.77 -25.87
C GLY A 152 -7.66 2.10 -26.57
N THR A 153 -8.73 2.77 -26.97
CA THR A 153 -8.68 4.06 -27.65
C THR A 153 -9.45 5.09 -26.84
N ILE A 154 -8.77 6.18 -26.48
CA ILE A 154 -9.36 7.32 -25.77
C ILE A 154 -9.63 8.47 -26.73
N MET A 155 -10.58 9.32 -26.36
CA MET A 155 -10.92 10.53 -27.10
C MET A 155 -10.25 11.74 -26.44
N VAL A 156 -9.24 12.32 -27.11
CA VAL A 156 -8.47 13.46 -26.59
C VAL A 156 -8.83 14.71 -27.38
N ASP A 157 -9.14 15.82 -26.68
CA ASP A 157 -9.34 17.12 -27.32
C ASP A 157 -7.98 17.79 -27.61
N LEU A 158 -7.57 17.81 -28.87
CA LEU A 158 -6.34 18.43 -29.34
C LEU A 158 -6.53 19.94 -29.66
N GLY A 159 -7.60 20.54 -29.15
CA GLY A 159 -7.89 21.97 -29.25
C GLY A 159 -8.52 22.38 -30.57
N SER A 160 -8.69 23.70 -30.75
CA SER A 160 -9.54 24.28 -31.81
C SER A 160 -9.19 23.91 -33.25
N PHE A 161 -7.99 23.39 -33.51
CA PHE A 161 -7.55 23.02 -34.86
C PHE A 161 -7.88 21.57 -35.21
N PHE A 162 -7.74 20.65 -34.25
CA PHE A 162 -7.91 19.22 -34.46
C PHE A 162 -9.19 18.66 -33.81
N GLY A 163 -9.76 19.36 -32.83
CA GLY A 163 -10.91 18.91 -32.06
C GLY A 163 -10.64 17.60 -31.31
N VAL A 164 -11.71 16.88 -30.99
CA VAL A 164 -11.64 15.57 -30.34
C VAL A 164 -11.15 14.52 -31.33
N GLN A 165 -10.07 13.85 -30.99
CA GLN A 165 -9.41 12.86 -31.82
C GLN A 165 -9.24 11.52 -31.08
N PRO A 166 -9.40 10.38 -31.77
CA PRO A 166 -9.13 9.08 -31.19
C PRO A 166 -7.62 8.85 -31.10
N VAL A 167 -7.17 8.44 -29.92
CA VAL A 167 -5.76 8.14 -29.61
C VAL A 167 -5.70 6.73 -29.02
N THR A 168 -4.93 5.84 -29.63
CA THR A 168 -4.80 4.45 -29.19
C THR A 168 -3.64 4.34 -28.20
N LEU A 169 -3.86 3.74 -27.03
CA LEU A 169 -2.81 3.44 -26.07
C LEU A 169 -2.07 2.16 -26.51
N GLU A 170 -0.74 2.22 -26.57
CA GLU A 170 0.12 1.09 -26.97
C GLU A 170 0.99 0.55 -25.83
N ARG A 171 1.29 1.40 -24.84
CA ARG A 171 2.05 1.03 -23.64
C ARG A 171 1.64 1.93 -22.48
N VAL A 172 1.66 1.37 -21.28
CA VAL A 172 1.63 2.11 -20.02
C VAL A 172 2.82 1.68 -19.17
N ARG A 173 3.47 2.62 -18.51
CA ARG A 173 4.49 2.39 -17.48
C ARG A 173 4.10 3.15 -16.22
N VAL A 174 4.17 2.45 -15.10
CA VAL A 174 3.85 2.97 -13.77
C VAL A 174 5.06 2.77 -12.88
N VAL A 175 5.51 3.86 -12.28
CA VAL A 175 6.58 3.85 -11.28
C VAL A 175 6.00 4.37 -9.99
N GLY A 176 6.31 3.69 -8.89
CA GLY A 176 5.82 4.07 -7.59
C GLY A 176 6.68 3.55 -6.45
N VAL A 177 6.28 3.96 -5.27
CA VAL A 177 6.86 3.51 -4.01
C VAL A 177 5.77 2.90 -3.15
N VAL A 178 6.09 1.80 -2.49
CA VAL A 178 5.29 1.20 -1.43
C VAL A 178 6.15 1.15 -0.17
N VAL A 179 5.66 1.72 0.91
CA VAL A 179 6.27 1.64 2.24
C VAL A 179 5.43 0.68 3.05
N VAL A 180 6.08 -0.32 3.66
CA VAL A 180 5.42 -1.30 4.54
C VAL A 180 6.09 -1.27 5.90
N ASP A 181 5.30 -1.10 6.94
CA ASP A 181 5.69 -1.18 8.34
C ASP A 181 5.15 -2.50 8.90
N SER A 182 6.06 -3.40 9.27
CA SER A 182 5.70 -4.67 9.92
C SER A 182 5.47 -4.36 11.39
N ILE A 183 4.28 -4.65 11.92
CA ILE A 183 3.91 -4.35 13.31
C ILE A 183 3.57 -5.64 14.02
N ASP A 184 4.50 -6.03 14.87
CA ASP A 184 4.36 -7.22 15.69
C ASP A 184 3.77 -6.80 17.02
N ALA A 185 2.47 -7.04 17.19
CA ALA A 185 1.81 -6.84 18.47
C ALA A 185 2.12 -8.03 19.38
N CYS A 186 3.35 -8.09 19.89
CA CYS A 186 3.76 -9.10 20.85
C CYS A 186 3.08 -8.82 22.17
N ILE A 187 2.05 -9.58 22.48
CA ILE A 187 1.31 -9.42 23.73
C ILE A 187 2.23 -9.56 24.97
N GLY A 188 3.39 -10.22 24.82
CA GLY A 188 4.41 -10.37 25.85
C GLY A 188 5.53 -9.31 25.90
N ASP A 189 5.67 -8.43 24.90
CA ASP A 189 6.74 -7.39 24.88
C ASP A 189 6.27 -6.15 25.65
N ILE A 190 6.13 -6.32 26.96
CA ILE A 190 5.61 -5.30 27.86
C ILE A 190 6.61 -4.16 28.10
N THR A 191 7.85 -4.31 27.62
CA THR A 191 8.87 -3.26 27.63
C THR A 191 8.98 -2.49 26.30
N GLY A 192 8.36 -2.98 25.23
CA GLY A 192 8.35 -2.36 23.90
C GLY A 192 9.71 -2.36 23.23
N ASN A 193 10.52 -3.41 23.47
CA ASN A 193 11.90 -3.49 22.99
C ASN A 193 12.06 -4.26 21.66
N GLY A 194 10.96 -4.79 21.11
CA GLY A 194 10.93 -5.62 19.90
C GLY A 194 11.21 -7.10 20.16
N ALA A 195 11.16 -7.55 21.41
CA ALA A 195 11.32 -8.95 21.78
C ALA A 195 10.74 -9.23 23.17
N VAL A 196 10.12 -10.39 23.32
CA VAL A 196 9.71 -10.93 24.62
C VAL A 196 10.87 -11.70 25.24
N GLY A 197 11.45 -11.16 26.30
CA GLY A 197 12.61 -11.77 26.94
C GLY A 197 12.69 -11.56 28.44
N SER A 198 13.91 -11.66 28.96
CA SER A 198 14.15 -11.53 30.40
C SER A 198 13.80 -10.15 30.96
N SER A 199 13.84 -9.11 30.12
CA SER A 199 13.44 -7.75 30.50
C SER A 199 11.94 -7.70 30.82
N ASP A 200 11.12 -8.24 29.92
CA ASP A 200 9.67 -8.36 30.06
C ASP A 200 9.31 -9.25 31.24
N LEU A 201 9.98 -10.41 31.37
CA LEU A 201 9.82 -11.28 32.53
C LEU A 201 10.13 -10.57 33.85
N GLY A 202 11.17 -9.74 33.88
CA GLY A 202 11.55 -8.95 35.04
C GLY A 202 10.47 -7.94 35.44
N VAL A 203 9.88 -7.26 34.46
CA VAL A 203 8.75 -6.34 34.67
C VAL A 203 7.53 -7.09 35.20
N LEU A 204 7.15 -8.20 34.57
CA LEU A 204 5.99 -9.02 34.96
C LEU A 204 6.13 -9.52 36.41
N LEU A 205 7.29 -10.11 36.75
CA LEU A 205 7.54 -10.60 38.11
C LEU A 205 7.63 -9.47 39.14
N GLY A 206 8.09 -8.28 38.74
CA GLY A 206 8.07 -7.09 39.58
C GLY A 206 6.65 -6.59 39.91
N ALA A 207 5.71 -6.82 39.00
CA ALA A 207 4.30 -6.44 39.12
C ALA A 207 3.41 -7.56 39.70
N TRP A 208 3.97 -8.67 40.18
CA TRP A 208 3.21 -9.85 40.59
C TRP A 208 2.13 -9.56 41.66
N GLY A 209 0.89 -9.99 41.39
CA GLY A 209 -0.27 -9.77 42.25
C GLY A 209 -0.81 -8.34 42.26
N SER A 210 -0.27 -7.45 41.41
CA SER A 210 -0.80 -6.11 41.19
C SER A 210 -1.86 -6.10 40.07
N ASN A 211 -2.40 -4.93 39.77
CA ASN A 211 -3.28 -4.65 38.63
C ASN A 211 -2.59 -3.75 37.60
N ASP A 212 -1.26 -3.86 37.46
CA ASP A 212 -0.50 -3.08 36.50
C ASP A 212 -0.94 -3.45 35.07
N PRO A 213 -1.53 -2.51 34.31
CA PRO A 213 -2.09 -2.80 32.99
C PRO A 213 -1.02 -3.18 31.95
N ALA A 214 0.26 -2.86 32.18
CA ALA A 214 1.33 -3.30 31.29
C ALA A 214 1.71 -4.77 31.51
N ALA A 215 1.57 -5.29 32.73
CA ALA A 215 1.92 -6.67 33.08
C ALA A 215 0.72 -7.61 33.19
N ASP A 216 -0.51 -7.08 33.24
CA ASP A 216 -1.79 -7.79 33.18
C ASP A 216 -2.14 -8.11 31.71
N ILE A 217 -1.40 -9.06 31.14
CA ILE A 217 -1.41 -9.41 29.73
C ILE A 217 -2.78 -9.98 29.29
N ASN A 218 -3.47 -10.70 30.18
CA ASN A 218 -4.79 -11.25 29.89
C ASN A 218 -5.95 -10.28 30.20
N GLY A 219 -5.67 -9.16 30.87
CA GLY A 219 -6.64 -8.12 31.23
C GLY A 219 -7.67 -8.57 32.29
N ASP A 220 -7.34 -9.56 33.13
CA ASP A 220 -8.24 -10.06 34.18
C ASP A 220 -8.22 -9.21 35.47
N GLY A 221 -7.36 -8.19 35.50
CA GLY A 221 -7.20 -7.25 36.60
C GLY A 221 -6.17 -7.68 37.64
N VAL A 222 -5.48 -8.80 37.45
CA VAL A 222 -4.42 -9.26 38.36
C VAL A 222 -3.25 -9.97 37.65
N VAL A 223 -2.05 -9.41 37.77
CA VAL A 223 -0.82 -10.03 37.25
C VAL A 223 -0.52 -11.33 37.99
N ASN A 224 -0.61 -12.47 37.30
CA ASN A 224 -0.43 -13.78 37.88
C ASN A 224 0.20 -14.81 36.93
N SER A 225 0.11 -16.09 37.29
CA SER A 225 0.67 -17.19 36.49
C SER A 225 0.07 -17.31 35.09
N GLN A 226 -1.13 -16.78 34.86
CA GLN A 226 -1.76 -16.75 33.54
C GLN A 226 -1.02 -15.78 32.62
N ASP A 227 -0.71 -14.57 33.07
CA ASP A 227 0.09 -13.59 32.31
C ASP A 227 1.49 -14.13 32.03
N LEU A 228 2.12 -14.74 33.05
CA LEU A 228 3.41 -15.39 32.87
C LEU A 228 3.36 -16.49 31.80
N ALA A 229 2.30 -17.29 31.75
CA ALA A 229 2.17 -18.33 30.74
C ALA A 229 2.03 -17.74 29.33
N ILE A 230 1.34 -16.60 29.18
CA ILE A 230 1.26 -15.89 27.90
C ILE A 230 2.63 -15.33 27.50
N LEU A 231 3.31 -14.63 28.42
CA LEU A 231 4.65 -14.08 28.17
C LEU A 231 5.65 -15.17 27.75
N LEU A 232 5.69 -16.29 28.47
CA LEU A 232 6.58 -17.41 28.12
C LEU A 232 6.15 -18.11 26.82
N GLY A 233 4.86 -18.07 26.48
CA GLY A 233 4.34 -18.56 25.20
C GLY A 233 4.79 -17.73 24.01
N SER A 234 5.09 -16.44 24.23
CA SER A 234 5.58 -15.50 23.22
C SER A 234 7.10 -15.27 23.28
N TRP A 235 7.85 -16.09 24.02
CA TRP A 235 9.29 -15.86 24.25
C TRP A 235 10.11 -15.87 22.96
N GLY A 236 10.84 -14.79 22.71
CA GLY A 236 11.64 -14.63 21.50
C GLY A 236 11.54 -13.22 20.92
N PRO A 237 12.10 -13.01 19.72
CA PRO A 237 11.83 -11.80 18.94
C PRO A 237 10.33 -11.60 18.77
N CYS A 238 9.95 -10.34 18.66
CA CYS A 238 8.66 -10.03 18.10
C CYS A 238 8.55 -10.56 16.68
N GLN A 239 7.38 -11.13 16.41
CA GLN A 239 6.91 -11.67 15.15
C GLN A 239 5.41 -11.36 15.10
#